data_AF-A0A528AXY1-F1
#
_entry.id   AF-A0A528AXY1-F1
#
_cell.length_a   1.000
_cell.length_b   1.000
_cell.length_c   1.000
_cell.angle_alpha   90.00
_cell.angle_beta   90.00
_cell.angle_gamma   90.00
#
_symmetry.space_group_name_H-M   'P 1'
#
loop_
_entity.id
_entity.type
_entity.pdbx_description
1 polymer ?
#
loop_
_entity_poly.entity_id
_entity_poly.type
_entity_poly.pdbx_seq_one_letter_code
_entity_poly.pdbx_strand_id
1 'polypeptide(L)'
;MDAALQFPGVSNAWTMPIRARIDMLSTGIRTPVGVKLFGTDLAQMETVARQIEAVLRAVPGTSSAYAERVIGGYYLDIVPDRVALGRYGLSIADVQDVISSALGAEVVTSTVEGRERYG
;
A
#
# COMPACT_ATOMS: atom_id res chain seq x y z
N MET A 1 8.38 14.10 23.43
CA MET A 1 7.36 14.26 22.38
C MET A 1 6.58 12.98 22.16
N ASP A 2 7.24 11.82 22.19
CA ASP A 2 6.62 10.52 21.93
C ASP A 2 5.33 10.23 22.75
N ALA A 3 5.35 10.45 24.07
CA ALA A 3 4.18 10.20 24.93
C ALA A 3 2.95 11.07 24.59
N ALA A 4 3.16 12.27 24.03
CA ALA A 4 2.07 13.19 23.69
C ALA A 4 1.42 12.90 22.33
N LEU A 5 2.03 12.03 21.51
CA LEU A 5 1.61 11.73 20.14
C LEU A 5 1.30 10.25 19.95
N GLN A 6 0.78 9.59 20.99
CA GLN A 6 0.33 8.21 20.94
C GLN A 6 -1.12 8.15 20.44
N PHE A 7 -1.31 7.76 19.18
CA PHE A 7 -2.63 7.53 18.59
C PHE A 7 -2.88 6.05 18.36
N PRO A 8 -4.10 5.53 18.61
CA PRO A 8 -4.45 4.14 18.31
C PRO A 8 -4.19 3.80 16.85
N GLY A 9 -3.48 2.70 16.60
CA GLY A 9 -3.13 2.24 15.26
C GLY A 9 -1.93 2.92 14.60
N VAL A 10 -1.25 3.85 15.29
CA VAL A 10 -0.07 4.55 14.77
C VAL A 10 1.16 4.16 15.60
N SER A 11 2.23 3.75 14.91
CA SER A 11 3.53 3.45 15.54
C SER A 11 4.51 4.59 15.25
N ASN A 12 4.96 5.28 16.30
CA ASN A 12 5.89 6.40 16.16
C ASN A 12 7.32 5.93 15.85
N ALA A 13 8.01 6.66 14.97
CA ALA A 13 9.42 6.51 14.67
C ALA A 13 10.06 7.89 14.48
N TRP A 14 11.09 8.18 15.26
CA TRP A 14 11.75 9.49 15.30
C TRP A 14 13.15 9.40 14.68
N THR A 15 13.38 10.12 13.59
CA THR A 15 14.65 10.08 12.85
C THR A 15 15.06 11.46 12.33
N MET A 16 16.36 11.67 12.07
CA MET A 16 16.84 12.87 11.40
C MET A 16 16.63 12.77 9.87
N PRO A 17 16.12 13.82 9.18
CA PRO A 17 15.73 13.72 7.76
C PRO A 17 16.85 13.23 6.82
N ILE A 18 18.08 13.71 6.99
CA ILE A 18 19.23 13.32 6.16
C ILE A 18 19.53 11.83 6.34
N ARG A 19 19.65 11.38 7.59
CA ARG A 19 19.95 9.98 7.92
C ARG A 19 18.82 9.05 7.44
N ALA A 20 17.57 9.40 7.68
CA ALA A 20 16.42 8.61 7.24
C ALA A 20 16.43 8.39 5.72
N ARG A 21 16.80 9.40 4.93
CA ARG A 21 16.91 9.28 3.47
C ARG A 21 18.08 8.37 3.05
N ILE A 22 19.22 8.46 3.72
CA ILE A 22 20.37 7.58 3.46
C ILE A 22 20.02 6.13 3.80
N ASP A 23 19.41 5.89 4.97
CA ASP A 23 19.02 4.55 5.43
C ASP A 23 17.98 3.93 4.49
N MET A 24 16.98 4.70 4.05
CA MET A 24 16.01 4.28 3.04
C MET A 24 16.65 3.99 1.68
N LEU A 25 17.57 4.85 1.21
CA LEU A 25 18.23 4.65 -0.08
C LEU A 25 19.08 3.37 -0.08
N SER A 26 19.76 3.10 1.04
CA SER A 26 20.64 1.95 1.19
C SER A 26 19.90 0.65 1.45
N THR A 27 18.85 0.68 2.29
CA THR A 27 18.22 -0.54 2.81
C THR A 27 16.72 -0.66 2.49
N GLY A 28 16.05 0.44 2.15
CA GLY A 28 14.60 0.55 2.03
C GLY A 28 13.87 0.80 3.36
N ILE A 29 14.56 0.76 4.50
CA ILE A 29 13.97 0.84 5.84
C ILE A 29 14.10 2.25 6.41
N ARG A 30 13.05 2.73 7.11
CA ARG A 30 12.96 4.09 7.67
C ARG A 30 13.46 4.20 9.11
N THR A 31 13.65 3.07 9.78
CA THR A 31 14.09 2.98 11.18
C THR A 31 15.54 2.50 11.27
N PRO A 32 16.27 2.83 12.35
CA PRO A 32 17.66 2.39 12.52
C PRO A 32 17.82 0.87 12.53
N VAL A 33 16.78 0.14 12.95
CA VAL A 33 16.72 -1.33 12.94
C VAL A 33 15.49 -1.73 12.13
N GLY A 34 15.63 -2.72 11.26
CA GLY A 34 14.49 -3.35 10.62
C GLY A 34 14.78 -4.80 10.25
N VAL A 35 13.70 -5.55 10.06
CA VAL A 35 13.73 -6.98 9.77
C VAL A 35 13.17 -7.19 8.38
N LYS A 36 13.90 -7.90 7.52
CA LYS A 36 13.43 -8.30 6.19
C LYS A 36 13.00 -9.75 6.21
N LEU A 37 11.72 -10.00 5.98
CA LEU A 37 11.17 -11.33 5.79
C LEU A 37 11.03 -11.57 4.28
N PHE A 38 11.59 -12.66 3.79
CA PHE A 38 11.48 -13.09 2.40
C PHE A 38 10.75 -14.41 2.33
N GLY A 39 9.94 -14.60 1.29
CA GLY A 39 9.16 -15.81 1.07
C GLY A 39 8.38 -15.72 -0.23
N THR A 40 7.73 -16.81 -0.60
CA THR A 40 6.92 -16.92 -1.81
C THR A 40 5.41 -16.89 -1.52
N ASP A 41 5.01 -17.07 -0.26
CA ASP A 41 3.61 -17.07 0.19
C ASP A 41 3.35 -15.83 1.06
N LEU A 42 2.52 -14.92 0.54
CA LEU A 42 2.17 -13.68 1.22
C LEU A 42 1.41 -13.90 2.53
N ALA A 43 0.54 -14.91 2.61
CA ALA A 43 -0.26 -15.19 3.80
C ALA A 43 0.60 -15.79 4.92
N GLN A 44 1.54 -16.67 4.55
CA GLN A 44 2.53 -17.18 5.47
C GLN A 44 3.45 -16.04 5.97
N MET A 45 3.92 -15.18 5.07
CA MET A 45 4.78 -14.06 5.42
C MET A 45 4.08 -13.09 6.39
N GLU A 46 2.82 -12.75 6.14
CA GLU A 46 2.01 -11.90 7.05
C GLU A 46 1.91 -12.53 8.45
N THR A 47 1.68 -13.83 8.53
CA THR A 47 1.58 -14.56 9.80
C THR A 47 2.90 -14.52 10.57
N VAL A 48 4.01 -14.81 9.90
CA VAL A 48 5.36 -14.79 10.51
C VAL A 48 5.77 -13.37 10.89
N ALA A 49 5.47 -12.37 10.07
CA ALA A 49 5.77 -10.97 10.37
C ALA A 49 5.05 -10.50 11.65
N ARG A 50 3.79 -10.90 11.86
CA ARG A 50 3.06 -10.61 13.11
C ARG A 50 3.68 -11.29 14.33
N GLN A 51 4.17 -12.52 14.18
CA GLN A 51 4.88 -13.22 15.25
C GLN A 51 6.19 -12.51 15.60
N ILE A 52 6.97 -12.09 14.59
CA ILE A 52 8.19 -11.30 14.77
C ILE A 52 7.87 -9.98 15.48
N GLU A 53 6.82 -9.28 15.06
CA GLU A 53 6.37 -8.03 15.70
C GLU A 53 6.07 -8.25 17.19
N ALA A 54 5.33 -9.32 17.54
CA ALA A 54 4.98 -9.64 18.92
C ALA A 54 6.21 -9.94 19.79
N VAL A 55 7.18 -10.69 19.25
CA VAL A 55 8.43 -11.00 19.95
C VAL A 55 9.28 -9.75 20.15
N LEU A 56 9.43 -8.92 19.11
CA LEU A 56 10.25 -7.71 19.18
C LEU A 56 9.70 -6.67 20.17
N ARG A 57 8.37 -6.59 20.33
CA ARG A 57 7.73 -5.74 21.36
C ARG A 57 8.15 -6.11 22.78
N ALA A 58 8.49 -7.37 23.04
CA ALA A 58 8.90 -7.85 24.36
C ALA A 58 10.40 -7.66 24.63
N VAL A 59 11.19 -7.28 23.63
CA VAL A 59 12.64 -7.07 23.78
C VAL A 59 12.90 -5.77 24.56
N PRO A 60 13.71 -5.80 25.64
CA PRO A 60 14.07 -4.61 26.40
C PRO A 60 14.72 -3.55 25.50
N GLY A 61 14.21 -2.31 25.58
CA GLY A 61 14.69 -1.20 24.75
C GLY A 61 13.96 -1.00 23.43
N THR A 62 13.01 -1.88 23.07
CA THR A 62 12.11 -1.63 21.93
C THR A 62 11.12 -0.52 22.29
N SER A 63 11.26 0.64 21.65
CA SER A 63 10.27 1.72 21.77
C SER A 63 8.97 1.42 21.04
N SER A 64 9.09 0.88 19.82
CA SER A 64 7.97 0.53 18.96
C SER A 64 8.42 -0.54 17.95
N ALA A 65 7.51 -1.43 17.57
CA ALA A 65 7.73 -2.43 16.54
C ALA A 65 6.45 -2.57 15.71
N TYR A 66 6.61 -2.55 14.38
CA TYR A 66 5.51 -2.60 13.44
C TYR A 66 5.90 -3.46 12.24
N ALA A 67 5.12 -4.50 11.97
CA ALA A 67 5.19 -5.26 10.73
C ALA A 67 4.23 -4.66 9.71
N GLU A 68 4.78 -4.24 8.56
CA GLU A 68 3.99 -3.80 7.42
C GLU A 68 3.10 -4.93 6.91
N ARG A 69 1.87 -4.58 6.54
CA ARG A 69 0.83 -5.53 6.14
C ARG A 69 0.83 -5.65 4.62
N VAL A 70 1.19 -6.83 4.12
CA VAL A 70 1.40 -7.04 2.68
C VAL A 70 0.07 -7.25 1.95
N ILE A 71 -0.98 -7.70 2.64
CA ILE A 71 -2.31 -8.02 2.08
C ILE A 71 -3.39 -7.03 2.59
N GLY A 72 -3.00 -5.83 3.04
CA GLY A 72 -3.91 -4.89 3.71
C GLY A 72 -4.77 -4.02 2.78
N GLY A 73 -4.61 -4.13 1.45
CA GLY A 73 -5.34 -3.30 0.48
C GLY A 73 -6.81 -3.67 0.39
N TYR A 74 -7.69 -2.67 0.37
CA TYR A 74 -9.11 -2.85 0.10
C TYR A 74 -9.37 -2.75 -1.41
N TYR A 75 -10.14 -3.69 -1.95
CA TYR A 75 -10.49 -3.74 -3.37
C TYR A 75 -12.00 -3.83 -3.54
N LEU A 76 -12.50 -3.21 -4.61
CA LEU A 76 -13.85 -3.42 -5.12
C LEU A 76 -13.74 -4.23 -6.42
N ASP A 77 -14.03 -5.51 -6.34
CA ASP A 77 -13.97 -6.40 -7.50
C ASP A 77 -15.29 -6.40 -8.27
N ILE A 78 -15.26 -5.89 -9.49
CA ILE A 78 -16.39 -5.96 -10.42
C ILE A 78 -16.12 -7.13 -11.38
N VAL A 79 -16.81 -8.25 -11.19
CA VAL A 79 -16.64 -9.47 -11.99
C VAL A 79 -17.80 -9.62 -12.98
N PRO A 80 -17.62 -9.33 -14.29
CA PRO A 80 -18.71 -9.38 -15.24
C PRO A 80 -19.16 -10.83 -15.54
N ASP A 81 -20.47 -11.07 -15.55
CA ASP A 81 -21.04 -12.35 -15.99
C ASP A 81 -21.05 -12.43 -17.52
N ARG A 82 -20.15 -13.25 -18.06
CA ARG A 82 -19.98 -13.45 -19.50
C ARG A 82 -21.25 -13.95 -20.21
N VAL A 83 -22.05 -14.79 -19.55
CA VAL A 83 -23.28 -15.36 -20.14
C VAL A 83 -24.36 -14.29 -20.20
N ALA A 84 -24.48 -13.48 -19.15
CA ALA A 84 -25.41 -12.36 -19.13
C ALA A 84 -25.05 -11.31 -20.19
N LEU A 85 -23.78 -10.93 -20.32
CA LEU A 85 -23.31 -9.97 -21.32
C LEU A 85 -23.61 -10.42 -22.75
N GLY A 86 -23.43 -11.71 -23.04
CA GLY A 86 -23.71 -12.29 -24.36
C GLY A 86 -25.17 -12.11 -24.80
N ARG A 87 -26.13 -12.06 -23.87
CA ARG A 87 -27.55 -11.79 -24.18
C ARG A 87 -27.79 -10.37 -24.68
N TYR A 88 -26.91 -9.43 -24.31
CA TYR A 88 -26.97 -8.04 -24.74
C TYR A 88 -25.98 -7.72 -25.86
N GLY A 89 -25.25 -8.72 -26.37
CA GLY A 89 -24.21 -8.53 -27.38
C GLY A 89 -23.01 -7.73 -26.89
N LEU A 90 -22.81 -7.62 -25.57
CA LEU A 90 -21.71 -6.86 -24.97
C LEU A 90 -20.48 -7.74 -24.79
N SER A 91 -19.31 -7.15 -25.07
CA SER A 91 -18.02 -7.71 -24.73
C SER A 91 -17.61 -7.33 -23.30
N ILE A 92 -16.59 -8.03 -22.79
CA ILE A 92 -15.97 -7.67 -21.51
C ILE A 92 -15.20 -6.35 -21.61
N ALA A 93 -14.72 -6.00 -22.81
CA ALA A 93 -14.06 -4.71 -23.05
C ALA A 93 -15.05 -3.57 -22.84
N ASP A 94 -16.26 -3.67 -23.40
CA ASP A 94 -17.29 -2.63 -23.23
C ASP A 94 -17.60 -2.35 -21.76
N VAL A 95 -17.65 -3.38 -20.92
CA VAL A 95 -17.86 -3.21 -19.47
C VAL A 95 -16.66 -2.56 -18.79
N GLN A 96 -15.44 -2.98 -19.14
CA GLN A 96 -14.22 -2.40 -18.56
C GLN A 96 -14.03 -0.93 -18.96
N ASP A 97 -14.34 -0.56 -20.20
CA ASP A 97 -14.25 0.82 -20.68
C ASP A 97 -15.20 1.74 -19.89
N VAL A 98 -16.41 1.26 -19.58
CA VAL A 98 -17.35 1.98 -18.72
C VAL A 98 -16.82 2.09 -17.29
N ILE A 99 -16.22 1.04 -16.72
CA ILE A 99 -15.66 1.09 -15.37
C ILE A 99 -14.49 2.09 -15.30
N SER A 100 -13.56 2.04 -16.26
CA SER A 100 -12.40 2.93 -16.30
C SER A 100 -12.79 4.40 -16.44
N SER A 101 -13.73 4.71 -17.34
CA SER A 101 -14.17 6.08 -17.59
C SER A 101 -15.11 6.61 -16.49
N ALA A 102 -16.10 5.83 -16.06
CA ALA A 102 -17.13 6.31 -15.14
C ALA A 102 -16.73 6.23 -13.65
N LEU A 103 -15.93 5.22 -13.27
CA LEU A 103 -15.46 5.04 -11.88
C LEU A 103 -13.97 5.35 -11.72
N GLY A 104 -13.15 4.95 -12.70
CA GLY A 104 -11.69 5.12 -12.66
C GLY A 104 -11.20 6.55 -12.93
N ALA A 105 -12.10 7.45 -13.36
CA ALA A 105 -11.78 8.81 -13.77
C ALA A 105 -10.64 8.85 -14.81
N GLU A 106 -10.71 7.95 -15.79
CA GLU A 106 -9.73 7.88 -16.87
C GLU A 106 -9.61 9.20 -17.62
N VAL A 107 -8.37 9.70 -17.74
CA VAL A 107 -8.06 10.92 -18.49
C VAL A 107 -8.25 10.66 -19.98
N VAL A 108 -9.30 11.25 -20.56
CA VAL A 108 -9.63 11.07 -21.99
C VAL A 108 -8.69 11.87 -22.89
N THR A 109 -8.31 13.08 -22.48
CA THR A 109 -7.40 13.95 -23.22
C THR A 109 -6.79 15.01 -22.30
N SER A 110 -5.73 15.66 -22.76
CA SER A 110 -5.17 16.83 -22.08
C SER A 110 -5.34 18.11 -22.91
N THR A 111 -5.65 19.24 -22.27
CA THR A 111 -5.58 20.57 -22.90
C THR A 111 -4.14 21.12 -22.85
N VAL A 112 -3.81 22.02 -23.77
CA VAL A 112 -2.52 22.72 -23.80
C VAL A 112 -2.79 24.21 -23.75
N GLU A 113 -2.33 24.86 -22.68
CA GLU A 113 -2.58 26.27 -22.39
C GLU A 113 -1.24 26.97 -22.15
N GLY A 114 -0.65 27.47 -23.25
CA GLY A 114 0.70 28.02 -23.23
C GLY A 114 1.76 26.96 -22.93
N ARG A 115 2.39 27.03 -21.75
CA ARG A 115 3.39 26.04 -21.28
C ARG A 115 2.79 24.96 -20.39
N GLU A 116 1.53 25.11 -20.01
CA GLU A 116 0.84 24.23 -19.08
C GLU A 116 0.06 23.16 -19.83
N ARG A 117 -0.14 22.01 -19.17
CA ARG A 117 -0.94 20.90 -19.65
C ARG A 117 -1.84 20.42 -18.53
N TYR A 118 -3.12 20.25 -18.83
CA TYR A 118 -4.15 19.80 -17.88
C TYR A 118 -4.81 18.54 -18.43
N GLY A 119 -5.08 17.56 -17.58
CA GLY A 119 -5.77 16.31 -17.90
C GLY A 119 -6.70 15.92 -16.77
#